data_AF-A0A9E3E5J4-F1
#
_entry.id   AF-A0A9E3E5J4-F1
#
_cell.length_a   1.000
_cell.length_b   1.000
_cell.length_c   1.000
_cell.angle_alpha   90.00
_cell.angle_beta   90.00
_cell.angle_gamma   90.00
#
_symmetry.space_group_name_H-M   'P 1'
#
loop_
_entity.id
_entity.type
_entity.pdbx_description
1 polymer ?
#
loop_
_entity_poly.entity_id
_entity_poly.type
_entity_poly.pdbx_seq_one_letter_code
_entity_poly.pdbx_strand_id
1 'polypeptide(L)'
;MSRFGGDGKRVVQRPPEPGPPPELPEAVDKLTVSFRELNAERDRLEGEVDKLRRRVAEAEDARDQLPLHRLQLAWRPSQLDEQRLEQYRDKLRAHLGAVNSELDAVKVSIEKIRAALVRQYAAAQASRRPAQALAVPCPACGQSSVPQRVAAVGRGWRKGWYECPADDCDAAWSAKWSGGAHPAVRMAGL
;
A
#
# COMPACT_ATOMS: atom_id res chain seq x y z
N MET A 1 -6.00 19.87 156.46
CA MET A 1 -4.92 20.63 155.78
C MET A 1 -4.63 19.98 154.44
N SER A 2 -4.49 20.79 153.39
CA SER A 2 -4.27 20.46 151.98
C SER A 2 -3.15 19.45 151.68
N ARG A 3 -3.20 18.81 150.50
CA ARG A 3 -2.41 19.17 149.29
C ARG A 3 -2.65 18.21 148.09
N PHE A 4 -2.89 18.82 146.91
CA PHE A 4 -2.49 18.47 145.51
C PHE A 4 -2.50 16.99 145.07
N GLY A 5 -2.95 16.57 143.88
CA GLY A 5 -3.26 17.23 142.60
C GLY A 5 -3.13 16.15 141.50
N GLY A 6 -3.75 16.32 140.33
CA GLY A 6 -3.54 15.39 139.21
C GLY A 6 -4.62 15.43 138.13
N ASP A 7 -4.49 16.41 137.23
CA ASP A 7 -5.27 16.57 136.00
C ASP A 7 -4.82 15.53 134.95
N GLY A 8 -5.75 14.81 134.35
CA GLY A 8 -5.49 13.67 133.46
C GLY A 8 -6.35 13.71 132.20
N LYS A 9 -5.92 14.53 131.23
CA LYS A 9 -6.48 14.55 129.87
C LYS A 9 -6.32 13.18 129.19
N ARG A 10 -7.44 12.47 128.94
CA ARG A 10 -7.47 11.32 128.03
C ARG A 10 -7.48 11.82 126.59
N VAL A 11 -6.36 11.66 125.88
CA VAL A 11 -6.30 11.68 124.43
C VAL A 11 -6.86 10.36 123.94
N VAL A 12 -8.06 10.39 123.33
CA VAL A 12 -8.60 9.24 122.59
C VAL A 12 -7.82 9.15 121.29
N GLN A 13 -6.92 8.17 121.19
CA GLN A 13 -6.24 7.84 119.94
C GLN A 13 -7.27 7.23 118.97
N ARG A 14 -7.43 7.86 117.80
CA ARG A 14 -8.14 7.28 116.66
C ARG A 14 -7.26 6.16 116.09
N PRO A 15 -7.80 4.96 115.80
CA PRO A 15 -7.03 3.91 115.16
C PRO A 15 -6.55 4.36 113.77
N PRO A 16 -5.34 3.98 113.33
CA PRO A 16 -4.87 4.28 111.98
C PRO A 16 -5.78 3.57 110.97
N GLU A 17 -6.22 4.31 109.93
CA GLU A 17 -6.97 3.70 108.84
C GLU A 17 -6.15 2.56 108.20
N PRO A 18 -6.77 1.43 107.85
CA PRO A 18 -6.07 0.37 107.15
C PRO A 18 -5.62 0.90 105.78
N GLY A 19 -4.30 0.91 105.56
CA GLY A 19 -3.75 1.15 104.23
C GLY A 19 -4.30 0.14 103.21
N PRO A 20 -4.44 0.53 101.94
CA PRO A 20 -5.05 -0.33 100.92
C PRO A 20 -4.29 -1.66 100.78
N PRO A 21 -4.99 -2.76 100.44
CA PRO A 21 -4.37 -4.07 100.29
C PRO A 21 -3.18 -4.03 99.31
N PRO A 22 -2.05 -4.71 99.61
CA PRO A 22 -0.82 -4.68 98.81
C PRO A 22 -0.97 -5.09 97.34
N GLU A 23 -2.05 -5.79 96.99
CA GLU A 23 -2.32 -6.35 95.65
C GLU A 23 -2.89 -5.30 94.67
N LEU A 24 -3.53 -4.24 95.16
CA LEU A 24 -4.11 -3.19 94.33
C LEU A 24 -3.06 -2.33 93.60
N PRO A 25 -1.98 -1.86 94.26
CA PRO A 25 -0.90 -1.13 93.59
C PRO A 25 -0.28 -1.93 92.45
N GLU A 26 -0.01 -3.22 92.66
CA GLU A 26 0.64 -4.06 91.65
C GLU A 26 -0.25 -4.31 90.43
N ALA A 27 -1.57 -4.48 90.64
CA ALA A 27 -2.54 -4.59 89.56
C ALA A 27 -2.64 -3.27 88.75
N VAL A 28 -2.59 -2.12 89.42
CA VAL A 28 -2.59 -0.79 88.78
C VAL A 28 -1.32 -0.59 87.94
N ASP A 29 -0.16 -1.01 88.43
CA ASP A 29 1.10 -0.91 87.69
C ASP A 29 1.08 -1.80 86.43
N LYS A 30 0.59 -3.03 86.54
CA LYS A 30 0.41 -3.94 85.38
C LYS A 30 -0.54 -3.34 84.33
N LEU A 31 -1.68 -2.81 84.78
CA LEU A 31 -2.65 -2.16 83.88
C LEU A 31 -2.04 -0.94 83.18
N THR A 32 -1.24 -0.16 83.91
CA THR A 32 -0.54 1.02 83.39
C THR A 32 0.46 0.65 82.30
N VAL A 33 1.21 -0.44 82.49
CA VAL A 33 2.13 -0.97 81.47
C VAL A 33 1.37 -1.43 80.23
N SER A 34 0.34 -2.26 80.40
CA SER A 34 -0.50 -2.72 79.27
C SER A 34 -1.16 -1.57 78.51
N PHE A 35 -1.62 -0.52 79.21
CA PHE A 35 -2.19 0.66 78.57
C PHE A 35 -1.16 1.43 77.73
N ARG A 36 0.10 1.52 78.20
CA ARG A 36 1.19 2.14 77.42
C ARG A 36 1.52 1.31 76.18
N GLU A 37 1.56 -0.02 76.29
CA GLU A 37 1.80 -0.91 75.16
C GLU A 37 0.68 -0.82 74.11
N LEU A 38 -0.58 -0.80 74.55
CA LEU A 38 -1.73 -0.62 73.64
C LEU A 38 -1.70 0.75 72.94
N ASN A 39 -1.30 1.82 73.63
CA ASN A 39 -1.11 3.12 72.99
C ASN A 39 0.01 3.09 71.96
N ALA A 40 1.13 2.45 72.26
CA ALA A 40 2.23 2.31 71.30
C ALA A 40 1.81 1.51 70.06
N GLU A 41 1.01 0.45 70.22
CA GLU A 41 0.48 -0.33 69.11
C GLU A 41 -0.55 0.47 68.29
N ARG A 42 -1.42 1.25 68.95
CA ARG A 42 -2.33 2.19 68.26
C ARG A 42 -1.54 3.17 67.40
N ASP A 43 -0.51 3.82 67.95
CA ASP A 43 0.27 4.82 67.23
C ASP A 43 0.99 4.21 66.03
N ARG A 44 1.46 2.96 66.16
CA ARG A 44 2.05 2.19 65.06
C ARG A 44 1.02 1.89 63.97
N LEU A 45 -0.17 1.42 64.34
CA LEU A 45 -1.25 1.13 63.40
C LEU A 45 -1.71 2.39 62.66
N GLU A 46 -1.80 3.52 63.35
CA GLU A 46 -2.13 4.81 62.75
C GLU A 46 -1.09 5.22 61.69
N GLY A 47 0.20 5.02 61.99
CA GLY A 47 1.28 5.21 61.00
C GLY A 47 1.16 4.31 59.77
N GLU A 48 0.79 3.04 59.94
CA GLU A 48 0.56 2.12 58.81
C GLU A 48 -0.69 2.49 58.00
N VAL A 49 -1.76 2.95 58.66
CA VAL A 49 -2.96 3.47 57.97
C VAL A 49 -2.61 4.68 57.11
N ASP A 50 -1.83 5.62 57.61
CA ASP A 50 -1.41 6.80 56.85
C ASP A 50 -0.47 6.45 55.69
N LYS A 51 0.34 5.41 55.84
CA LYS A 51 1.14 4.87 54.74
C LYS A 51 0.26 4.22 53.67
N LEU A 52 -0.76 3.45 54.08
CA LEU A 52 -1.72 2.84 53.16
C LEU A 52 -2.53 3.91 52.42
N ARG A 53 -3.00 4.95 53.11
CA ARG A 53 -3.73 6.08 52.49
C ARG A 53 -2.92 6.75 51.39
N ARG A 54 -1.62 7.01 51.64
CA ARG A 54 -0.71 7.57 50.62
C ARG A 54 -0.57 6.67 49.41
N ARG A 55 -0.36 5.37 49.61
CA ARG A 55 -0.26 4.39 48.51
C ARG A 55 -1.56 4.27 47.72
N VAL A 56 -2.72 4.38 48.37
CA VAL A 56 -4.02 4.39 47.69
C VAL A 56 -4.15 5.63 46.82
N ALA A 57 -3.81 6.81 47.34
CA ALA A 57 -3.85 8.05 46.55
C ALA A 57 -2.91 7.98 45.34
N GLU A 58 -1.67 7.49 45.50
CA GLU A 58 -0.75 7.28 44.39
C GLU A 58 -1.30 6.31 43.33
N ALA A 59 -1.97 5.23 43.76
CA ALA A 59 -2.58 4.26 42.87
C ALA A 59 -3.81 4.82 42.14
N GLU A 60 -4.61 5.64 42.82
CA GLU A 60 -5.75 6.35 42.23
C GLU A 60 -5.29 7.35 41.17
N ASP A 61 -4.28 8.17 41.47
CA ASP A 61 -3.67 9.08 40.50
C ASP A 61 -3.12 8.33 39.27
N ALA A 62 -2.41 7.22 39.48
CA ALA A 62 -1.91 6.39 38.40
C ALA A 62 -3.06 5.81 37.56
N ARG A 63 -4.14 5.37 38.20
CA ARG A 63 -5.33 4.85 37.51
C ARG A 63 -6.00 5.94 36.68
N ASP A 64 -6.09 7.15 37.19
CA ASP A 64 -6.74 8.28 36.50
C ASP A 64 -5.90 8.77 35.30
N GLN A 65 -4.59 8.51 35.29
CA GLN A 65 -3.71 8.76 34.13
C GLN A 65 -3.81 7.70 33.02
N LEU A 66 -4.22 6.45 33.34
CA LEU A 66 -4.31 5.37 32.36
C LEU A 66 -5.23 5.67 31.16
N PRO A 67 -6.43 6.25 31.32
CA PRO A 67 -7.29 6.63 30.20
C PRO A 67 -6.63 7.60 29.22
N LEU A 68 -5.86 8.57 29.72
CA LEU A 68 -5.14 9.56 28.90
C LEU A 68 -4.04 8.89 28.07
N HIS A 69 -3.24 8.03 28.69
CA HIS A 69 -2.21 7.25 27.99
C HIS A 69 -2.82 6.31 26.95
N ARG A 70 -3.95 5.67 27.28
CA ARG A 70 -4.65 4.77 26.36
C ARG A 70 -5.18 5.52 25.14
N LEU A 71 -5.74 6.71 25.32
CA LEU A 71 -6.15 7.59 24.22
C LEU A 71 -4.95 7.97 23.37
N GLN A 72 -3.85 8.44 23.97
CA GLN A 72 -2.66 8.84 23.22
C GLN A 72 -2.08 7.68 22.38
N LEU A 73 -2.08 6.46 22.92
CA LEU A 73 -1.63 5.26 22.22
C LEU A 73 -2.60 4.77 21.15
N ALA A 74 -3.90 5.01 21.28
CA ALA A 74 -4.89 4.64 20.26
C ALA A 74 -4.80 5.56 19.01
N TRP A 75 -4.48 6.84 19.21
CA TRP A 75 -4.45 7.84 18.13
C TRP A 75 -3.13 7.87 17.33
N ARG A 76 -1.99 7.49 17.93
CA ARG A 76 -0.69 7.53 17.23
C ARG A 76 -0.56 6.52 16.07
N PRO A 77 -0.91 5.23 16.25
CA PRO A 77 -0.77 4.24 15.17
C PRO A 77 -1.69 4.53 13.99
N SER A 78 -2.94 4.95 14.26
CA SER A 78 -3.93 5.23 13.20
C SER A 78 -3.52 6.40 12.31
N GLN A 79 -2.98 7.48 12.87
CA GLN A 79 -2.49 8.61 12.09
C GLN A 79 -1.30 8.24 11.19
N LEU A 80 -0.40 7.40 11.69
CA LEU A 80 0.79 7.00 10.94
C LEU A 80 0.41 6.05 9.79
N ASP A 81 -0.57 5.18 10.01
CA ASP A 81 -1.13 4.31 8.96
C ASP A 81 -1.93 5.10 7.92
N GLU A 82 -2.75 6.07 8.34
CA GLU A 82 -3.45 6.98 7.43
C GLU A 82 -2.47 7.74 6.54
N GLN A 83 -1.44 8.37 7.10
CA GLN A 83 -0.42 9.09 6.32
C GLN A 83 0.30 8.18 5.33
N ARG A 84 0.64 6.95 5.72
CA ARG A 84 1.26 5.98 4.80
C ARG A 84 0.33 5.62 3.66
N LEU A 85 -0.96 5.37 3.95
CA LEU A 85 -1.96 5.07 2.93
C LEU A 85 -2.15 6.25 1.97
N GLU A 86 -2.16 7.48 2.48
CA GLU A 86 -2.21 8.67 1.62
C GLU A 86 -0.99 8.79 0.71
N GLN A 87 0.22 8.57 1.24
CA GLN A 87 1.43 8.55 0.42
C GLN A 87 1.38 7.46 -0.66
N TYR A 88 0.88 6.27 -0.34
CA TYR A 88 0.70 5.21 -1.33
C TYR A 88 -0.35 5.58 -2.39
N ARG A 89 -1.48 6.15 -1.98
CA ARG A 89 -2.51 6.67 -2.89
C ARG A 89 -1.93 7.70 -3.85
N ASP A 90 -1.14 8.63 -3.35
CA ASP A 90 -0.58 9.71 -4.16
C ASP A 90 0.48 9.20 -5.14
N LYS A 91 1.31 8.23 -4.72
CA LYS A 91 2.23 7.50 -5.62
C LYS A 91 1.47 6.77 -6.73
N LEU A 92 0.41 6.04 -6.39
CA LEU A 92 -0.42 5.34 -7.39
C LEU A 92 -1.06 6.32 -8.37
N ARG A 93 -1.55 7.47 -7.89
CA ARG A 93 -2.11 8.51 -8.75
C ARG A 93 -1.07 9.08 -9.71
N ALA A 94 0.15 9.32 -9.24
CA ALA A 94 1.26 9.77 -10.08
C ALA A 94 1.62 8.73 -11.16
N HIS A 95 1.72 7.45 -10.78
CA HIS A 95 1.98 6.36 -11.71
C HIS A 95 0.88 6.21 -12.77
N LEU A 96 -0.39 6.29 -12.37
CA LEU A 96 -1.51 6.28 -13.30
C LEU A 96 -1.46 7.46 -14.27
N GLY A 97 -1.10 8.65 -13.79
CA GLY A 97 -0.89 9.82 -14.64
C GLY A 97 0.21 9.60 -15.68
N ALA A 98 1.35 9.04 -15.27
CA ALA A 98 2.46 8.72 -16.17
C ALA A 98 2.06 7.70 -17.23
N VAL A 99 1.43 6.58 -16.83
CA VAL A 99 0.97 5.54 -17.75
C VAL A 99 -0.06 6.08 -18.76
N ASN A 100 -0.97 6.95 -18.32
CA ASN A 100 -1.92 7.60 -19.24
C ASN A 100 -1.22 8.49 -20.26
N SER A 101 -0.20 9.24 -19.83
CA SER A 101 0.58 10.10 -20.75
C SER A 101 1.35 9.27 -21.78
N GLU A 102 1.92 8.13 -21.37
CA GLU A 102 2.57 7.19 -22.28
C GLU A 102 1.57 6.57 -23.25
N LEU A 103 0.39 6.17 -22.76
CA LEU A 103 -0.68 5.62 -23.60
C LEU A 103 -1.10 6.61 -24.69
N ASP A 104 -1.25 7.89 -24.35
CA ASP A 104 -1.62 8.92 -25.32
C ASP A 104 -0.51 9.19 -26.32
N ALA A 105 0.76 9.18 -25.90
CA ALA A 105 1.90 9.25 -26.81
C ALA A 105 1.94 8.06 -27.79
N VAL A 106 1.66 6.85 -27.31
CA VAL A 106 1.57 5.64 -28.14
C VAL A 106 0.42 5.75 -29.13
N LYS A 107 -0.77 6.19 -28.73
CA LYS A 107 -1.90 6.42 -29.65
C LYS A 107 -1.51 7.37 -30.79
N VAL A 108 -0.89 8.51 -30.47
CA VAL A 108 -0.42 9.47 -31.47
C VAL A 108 0.61 8.82 -32.41
N SER A 109 1.52 8.00 -31.88
CA SER A 109 2.50 7.27 -32.72
C SER A 109 1.84 6.29 -33.69
N ILE A 110 0.81 5.57 -33.24
CA ILE A 110 0.04 4.62 -34.05
C ILE A 110 -0.68 5.36 -35.18
N GLU A 111 -1.29 6.51 -34.90
CA GLU A 111 -1.94 7.35 -35.92
C GLU A 111 -0.95 7.84 -36.98
N LYS A 112 0.24 8.29 -36.56
CA LYS A 112 1.32 8.68 -37.50
C LYS A 112 1.75 7.51 -38.39
N ILE A 113 1.95 6.33 -37.81
CA ILE A 113 2.33 5.12 -38.56
C ILE A 113 1.22 4.74 -39.55
N ARG A 114 -0.04 4.75 -39.12
CA ARG A 114 -1.20 4.49 -40.00
C ARG A 114 -1.24 5.47 -41.17
N ALA A 115 -1.07 6.77 -40.90
CA ALA A 115 -1.05 7.79 -41.94
C ALA A 115 0.11 7.58 -42.93
N ALA A 116 1.31 7.23 -42.43
CA ALA A 116 2.46 6.92 -43.27
C ALA A 116 2.22 5.68 -44.14
N LEU A 117 1.65 4.61 -43.57
CA LEU A 117 1.32 3.39 -44.29
C LEU A 117 0.29 3.64 -45.40
N VAL A 118 -0.75 4.41 -45.12
CA VAL A 118 -1.76 4.81 -46.12
C VAL A 118 -1.09 5.57 -47.28
N ARG A 119 -0.20 6.53 -47.00
CA ARG A 119 0.53 7.26 -48.03
C ARG A 119 1.43 6.35 -48.87
N GLN A 120 2.18 5.46 -48.22
CA GLN A 120 3.04 4.49 -48.91
C GLN A 120 2.22 3.55 -49.79
N TYR A 121 1.08 3.07 -49.29
CA TYR A 121 0.18 2.22 -50.06
C TYR A 121 -0.41 2.96 -51.26
N ALA A 122 -0.85 4.20 -51.09
CA ALA A 122 -1.35 5.04 -52.18
C ALA A 122 -0.25 5.29 -53.24
N ALA A 123 0.99 5.59 -52.82
CA ALA A 123 2.12 5.74 -53.72
C ALA A 123 2.43 4.43 -54.48
N ALA A 124 2.40 3.29 -53.79
CA ALA A 124 2.56 1.98 -54.40
C ALA A 124 1.44 1.69 -55.42
N GLN A 125 0.18 2.03 -55.10
CA GLN A 125 -0.93 1.91 -56.04
C GLN A 125 -0.79 2.84 -57.25
N ALA A 126 -0.42 4.11 -57.05
CA ALA A 126 -0.19 5.06 -58.13
C ALA A 126 0.97 4.64 -59.06
N SER A 127 1.99 3.98 -58.51
CA SER A 127 3.09 3.41 -59.28
C SER A 127 2.70 2.18 -60.12
N ARG A 128 1.57 1.52 -59.80
CA ARG A 128 1.02 0.43 -60.61
C ARG A 128 0.36 1.02 -61.86
N ARG A 129 1.14 1.23 -62.91
CA ARG A 129 0.58 1.45 -64.25
C ARG A 129 -0.23 0.22 -64.68
N PRO A 130 -1.39 0.37 -65.32
CA PRO A 130 -2.06 -0.75 -65.96
C PRO A 130 -1.07 -1.35 -66.96
N ALA A 131 -0.73 -2.63 -66.80
CA ALA A 131 0.14 -3.32 -67.74
C ALA A 131 -0.57 -3.31 -69.11
N GLN A 132 -0.14 -2.41 -69.99
CA GLN A 132 -0.57 -2.36 -71.38
C GLN A 132 -0.11 -3.65 -72.08
N ALA A 133 -0.70 -3.95 -73.23
CA ALA A 133 -0.26 -5.07 -74.06
C ALA A 133 1.24 -4.91 -74.34
N LEU A 134 2.05 -5.86 -73.85
CA LEU A 134 3.50 -5.79 -74.01
C LEU A 134 3.91 -6.52 -75.28
N ALA A 135 4.61 -5.83 -76.17
CA ALA A 135 5.23 -6.46 -77.32
C ALA A 135 6.36 -7.40 -76.85
N VAL A 136 6.33 -8.64 -77.30
CA VAL A 136 7.30 -9.68 -76.94
C VAL A 136 7.84 -10.28 -78.24
N PRO A 137 9.16 -10.48 -78.37
CA PRO A 137 9.74 -11.09 -79.56
C PRO A 137 9.34 -12.56 -79.67
N CYS A 138 9.08 -13.00 -80.90
CA CYS A 138 8.82 -14.39 -81.23
C CYS A 138 10.02 -15.25 -80.84
N PRO A 139 9.82 -16.38 -80.12
CA PRO A 139 10.92 -17.25 -79.73
C PRO A 139 11.58 -17.97 -80.93
N ALA A 140 10.90 -18.07 -82.07
CA ALA A 140 11.40 -18.77 -83.26
C ALA A 140 12.17 -17.84 -84.21
N CYS A 141 11.63 -16.66 -84.51
CA CYS A 141 12.19 -15.75 -85.53
C CYS A 141 12.60 -14.38 -84.98
N GLY A 142 12.37 -14.10 -83.69
CA GLY A 142 12.71 -12.82 -83.06
C GLY A 142 11.77 -11.66 -83.39
N GLN A 143 10.80 -11.83 -84.30
CA GLN A 143 9.89 -10.77 -84.73
C GLN A 143 9.00 -10.29 -83.57
N SER A 144 8.83 -8.98 -83.44
CA SER A 144 8.03 -8.39 -82.36
C SER A 144 6.54 -8.68 -82.55
N SER A 145 5.91 -9.36 -81.59
CA SER A 145 4.47 -9.66 -81.59
C SER A 145 3.75 -8.96 -80.45
N VAL A 146 2.52 -8.52 -80.71
CA VAL A 146 1.56 -8.08 -79.70
C VAL A 146 0.62 -9.23 -79.32
N PRO A 147 0.17 -9.30 -78.05
CA PRO A 147 -0.72 -10.38 -77.64
C PRO A 147 -2.10 -10.20 -78.27
N GLN A 148 -2.62 -11.25 -78.90
CA GLN A 148 -3.98 -11.26 -79.46
C GLN A 148 -5.05 -11.34 -78.37
N ARG A 149 -4.73 -12.00 -77.26
CA ARG A 149 -5.60 -12.14 -76.09
C ARG A 149 -4.81 -11.83 -74.82
N VAL A 150 -5.45 -11.18 -73.86
CA VAL A 150 -4.84 -10.79 -72.58
C VAL A 150 -5.77 -11.15 -71.43
N ALA A 151 -5.24 -11.83 -70.43
CA ALA A 151 -5.95 -12.14 -69.19
C ALA A 151 -5.99 -10.93 -68.23
N ALA A 152 -6.93 -10.95 -67.28
CA ALA A 152 -6.98 -9.98 -66.19
C ALA A 152 -5.67 -9.99 -65.36
N VAL A 153 -5.35 -8.85 -64.73
CA VAL A 153 -4.17 -8.77 -63.85
C VAL A 153 -4.41 -9.64 -62.62
N GLY A 154 -3.49 -10.54 -62.31
CA GLY A 154 -3.47 -11.31 -61.07
C GLY A 154 -2.14 -11.14 -60.34
N ARG A 155 -2.18 -10.69 -59.08
CA ARG A 155 -0.97 -10.50 -58.23
C ARG A 155 0.17 -9.71 -58.90
N GLY A 156 -0.17 -8.68 -59.69
CA GLY A 156 0.82 -7.81 -60.36
C GLY A 156 1.39 -8.35 -61.68
N TRP A 157 0.92 -9.50 -62.15
CA TRP A 157 1.30 -10.09 -63.43
C TRP A 157 0.09 -10.16 -64.37
N ARG A 158 0.32 -10.00 -65.68
CA ARG A 158 -0.65 -10.34 -66.74
C ARG A 158 -0.14 -11.52 -67.54
N LYS A 159 -1.05 -12.33 -68.09
CA LYS A 159 -0.74 -13.37 -69.08
C LYS A 159 -1.34 -12.94 -70.42
N GLY A 160 -0.58 -13.10 -71.50
CA GLY A 160 -1.06 -12.89 -72.87
C GLY A 160 -0.70 -14.07 -73.76
N TRP A 161 -1.47 -14.23 -74.82
CA TRP A 161 -1.24 -15.22 -75.88
C TRP A 161 -0.85 -14.49 -77.16
N TYR A 162 0.19 -14.98 -77.79
CA TYR A 162 0.87 -14.37 -78.92
C TYR A 162 0.89 -15.35 -80.08
N GLU A 163 0.79 -14.80 -81.28
CA GLU A 163 1.05 -15.50 -82.53
C GLU A 163 2.08 -14.66 -83.29
N CYS A 164 2.96 -15.34 -84.03
CA CYS A 164 3.97 -14.67 -84.83
C CYS A 164 3.32 -14.06 -86.09
N PRO A 165 3.54 -12.76 -86.40
CA PRO A 165 2.96 -12.11 -87.58
C PRO A 165 3.80 -12.33 -88.85
N ALA A 166 4.89 -13.08 -88.79
CA ALA A 166 5.73 -13.35 -89.95
C ALA A 166 5.11 -14.47 -90.78
N ASP A 167 4.95 -14.24 -92.09
CA ASP A 167 4.25 -15.16 -93.01
C ASP A 167 4.87 -16.57 -93.07
N ASP A 168 6.16 -16.71 -92.75
CA ASP A 168 6.89 -17.99 -92.71
C ASP A 168 7.08 -18.55 -91.29
N CYS A 169 6.27 -18.13 -90.31
CA CYS A 169 6.43 -18.55 -88.91
C CYS A 169 5.10 -18.72 -88.17
N ASP A 170 4.70 -19.98 -87.92
CA ASP A 170 3.46 -20.34 -87.22
C ASP A 170 3.62 -20.46 -85.69
N ALA A 171 4.59 -19.77 -85.10
CA ALA A 171 4.86 -19.88 -83.67
C ALA A 171 3.76 -19.20 -82.84
N ALA A 172 3.13 -19.98 -81.96
CA ALA A 172 2.23 -19.47 -80.91
C ALA A 172 2.86 -19.69 -79.53
N TRP A 173 2.73 -18.69 -78.64
CA TRP A 173 3.25 -18.82 -77.28
C TRP A 173 2.43 -18.00 -76.29
N SER A 174 2.69 -18.22 -75.00
CA SER A 174 2.17 -17.35 -73.95
C SER A 174 3.30 -16.68 -73.19
N ALA A 175 3.09 -15.44 -72.77
CA ALA A 175 4.03 -14.74 -71.92
C ALA A 175 3.29 -14.15 -70.72
N LYS A 176 3.98 -14.08 -69.59
CA LYS A 176 3.54 -13.35 -68.41
C LYS A 176 4.45 -12.15 -68.19
N TRP A 177 3.88 -10.98 -67.95
CA TRP A 177 4.67 -9.78 -67.65
C TRP A 177 4.17 -9.00 -66.45
N SER A 178 5.09 -8.35 -65.74
CA SER A 178 4.76 -7.40 -64.68
C SER A 178 4.36 -6.04 -65.26
N GLY A 179 3.59 -5.24 -64.52
CA GLY A 179 3.40 -3.82 -64.85
C GLY A 179 4.65 -2.98 -64.53
N GLY A 180 4.73 -1.75 -65.08
CA GLY A 180 5.81 -0.79 -64.81
C GLY A 180 6.55 -0.32 -66.06
N ALA A 181 7.54 0.57 -65.89
CA ALA A 181 8.37 1.11 -66.98
C ALA A 181 9.35 0.08 -67.57
N HIS A 182 9.73 -0.93 -66.77
CA HIS A 182 10.58 -2.05 -67.18
C HIS A 182 9.90 -3.36 -66.79
N PRO A 183 8.99 -3.89 -67.63
CA PRO A 183 8.23 -5.09 -67.31
C PRO A 183 9.16 -6.32 -67.33
N ALA A 184 9.15 -7.11 -66.26
CA ALA A 184 9.79 -8.42 -66.28
C ALA A 184 8.93 -9.39 -67.08
N VAL A 185 9.51 -10.09 -68.06
CA VAL A 185 8.79 -11.02 -68.95
C VAL A 185 9.19 -12.46 -68.63
N ARG A 186 8.20 -13.34 -68.53
CA ARG A 186 8.38 -14.79 -68.38
C ARG A 186 7.64 -15.49 -69.50
N MET A 187 8.39 -16.13 -70.39
CA MET A 187 7.83 -16.95 -71.45
C MET A 187 7.32 -18.26 -70.87
N ALA A 188 6.16 -18.71 -71.31
CA ALA A 188 5.65 -20.05 -71.08
C ALA A 188 5.36 -20.66 -72.44
N GLY A 189 6.15 -21.66 -72.82
CA GLY A 189 5.87 -22.51 -73.97
C GLY A 189 4.48 -23.13 -73.81
N LEU A 190 3.78 -23.28 -74.93
CA LEU A 190 2.57 -24.09 -75.00
C LEU A 190 2.94 -25.57 -74.83
#